data_AF-A0A2R6KH67-F1
#
_entry.id   AF-A0A2R6KH67-F1
#
_cell.length_a   1.000
_cell.length_b   1.000
_cell.length_c   1.000
_cell.angle_alpha   90.00
_cell.angle_beta   90.00
_cell.angle_gamma   90.00
#
_symmetry.space_group_name_H-M   'P 1'
#
loop_
_entity.id
_entity.type
_entity.pdbx_description
1 polymer ?
#
loop_
_entity_poly.entity_id
_entity_poly.type
_entity_poly.pdbx_seq_one_letter_code
_entity_poly.pdbx_strand_id
1 'polypeptide(L)'
;MDTGAAERFDELGTLGIEEEFYVVDEDGRPVSGTDDLVYRYDPPETLENRLDHELFKSVIETQTPVIESPGDAADTLYEVRDALVDHAERHGYRIAGAGLHPAAKWRELEHAEKPRYRSQLDRIRYPQHRNTTAGLHVHVGVDDADKATWIANRIRWYLPLMLALSANSPFWNGFDTGLQSGRAKIFEGLPNTGMPTGFEDFAAYREFEQRMIETGSINDRGELWYDVRPHTDHGTVEVRTPDGQADPDRVLAFAEYTWALVVDLAERYEDSAGPTRAAGGGLRRETLDENKWRAIRHGHDAAFVTRDGDDTVGLGELVDRECERLGVSGIRDLYDDESGASRQRRLHEEGLDALCESLML
;
A
#
# COMPACT_ATOMS: atom_id res chain seq x y z
N MET A 1 -13.10 -7.05 -22.08
CA MET A 1 -12.12 -7.35 -21.03
C MET A 1 -12.82 -8.29 -20.07
N ASP A 2 -12.26 -9.46 -19.85
CA ASP A 2 -12.85 -10.50 -19.01
C ASP A 2 -12.70 -10.06 -17.55
N THR A 3 -13.72 -9.43 -17.01
CA THR A 3 -13.77 -9.04 -15.60
C THR A 3 -13.62 -10.27 -14.72
N GLY A 4 -12.76 -10.19 -13.71
CA GLY A 4 -12.23 -11.35 -13.01
C GLY A 4 -13.33 -12.28 -12.50
N ALA A 5 -13.01 -13.56 -12.61
CA ALA A 5 -13.93 -14.64 -12.37
C ALA A 5 -13.93 -14.99 -10.88
N ALA A 6 -15.08 -15.36 -10.32
CA ALA A 6 -15.15 -15.80 -8.92
C ALA A 6 -14.23 -17.01 -8.65
N GLU A 7 -13.98 -17.79 -9.70
CA GLU A 7 -13.10 -18.95 -9.75
C GLU A 7 -11.62 -18.64 -9.51
N ARG A 8 -11.22 -17.36 -9.51
CA ARG A 8 -9.85 -16.96 -9.13
C ARG A 8 -9.61 -17.01 -7.63
N PHE A 9 -10.67 -17.00 -6.82
CA PHE A 9 -10.59 -17.10 -5.37
C PHE A 9 -10.67 -18.58 -4.98
N ASP A 10 -9.54 -19.29 -5.08
CA ASP A 10 -9.48 -20.75 -4.92
C ASP A 10 -8.46 -21.22 -3.86
N GLU A 11 -7.65 -20.31 -3.31
CA GLU A 11 -6.60 -20.64 -2.37
C GLU A 11 -6.48 -19.60 -1.24
N LEU A 12 -6.62 -20.06 0.01
CA LEU A 12 -6.52 -19.22 1.20
C LEU A 12 -5.10 -19.24 1.77
N GLY A 13 -4.55 -18.06 2.05
CA GLY A 13 -3.33 -17.92 2.85
C GLY A 13 -2.02 -17.91 2.08
N THR A 14 -2.04 -17.87 0.75
CA THR A 14 -0.86 -17.43 -0.02
C THR A 14 -0.61 -15.94 0.20
N LEU A 15 0.63 -15.50 0.02
CA LEU A 15 1.07 -14.13 0.24
C LEU A 15 1.75 -13.57 -1.01
N GLY A 16 1.50 -12.31 -1.33
CA GLY A 16 2.24 -11.54 -2.32
C GLY A 16 2.55 -10.15 -1.77
N ILE A 17 3.75 -9.65 -2.02
CA ILE A 17 4.20 -8.33 -1.56
C ILE A 17 4.62 -7.52 -2.79
N GLU A 18 4.05 -6.34 -2.94
CA GLU A 18 4.46 -5.35 -3.94
C GLU A 18 5.05 -4.13 -3.23
N GLU A 19 6.20 -3.67 -3.70
CA GLU A 19 6.90 -2.52 -3.14
C GLU A 19 7.24 -1.52 -4.23
N GLU A 20 6.85 -0.27 -4.00
CA GLU A 20 7.22 0.85 -4.85
C GLU A 20 8.38 1.61 -4.19
N PHE A 21 9.42 1.91 -4.97
CA PHE A 21 10.61 2.62 -4.54
C PHE A 21 10.94 3.80 -5.46
N TYR A 22 11.81 4.70 -4.98
CA TYR A 22 12.40 5.73 -5.83
C TYR A 22 13.73 5.26 -6.39
N VAL A 23 13.90 5.43 -7.69
CA VAL A 23 15.22 5.40 -8.34
C VAL A 23 15.89 6.74 -8.10
N VAL A 24 17.09 6.72 -7.55
CA VAL A 24 17.82 7.92 -7.13
C VAL A 24 19.27 7.94 -7.66
N ASP A 25 19.87 9.13 -7.66
CA ASP A 25 21.29 9.32 -7.95
C ASP A 25 22.20 8.98 -6.75
N GLU A 26 23.51 9.21 -6.90
CA GLU A 26 24.52 8.96 -5.85
C GLU A 26 24.27 9.77 -4.56
N ASP A 27 23.61 10.93 -4.70
CA ASP A 27 23.26 11.84 -3.61
C ASP A 27 21.85 11.56 -3.06
N GLY A 28 21.21 10.46 -3.46
CA GLY A 28 19.89 10.06 -2.99
C GLY A 28 18.75 10.98 -3.46
N ARG A 29 18.87 11.64 -4.62
CA ARG A 29 17.79 12.46 -5.20
C ARG A 29 17.07 11.70 -6.33
N PRO A 30 15.74 11.81 -6.45
CA PRO A 30 14.99 11.09 -7.48
C PRO A 30 15.42 11.45 -8.90
N VAL A 31 15.66 10.43 -9.73
CA VAL A 31 16.06 10.56 -11.13
C VAL A 31 15.28 9.60 -12.02
N SER A 32 15.14 9.94 -13.30
CA SER A 32 14.54 9.06 -14.30
C SER A 32 15.47 7.86 -14.56
N GLY A 33 15.12 6.68 -14.05
CA GLY A 33 15.92 5.46 -14.24
C GLY A 33 15.14 4.23 -14.69
N THR A 34 13.81 4.26 -14.62
CA THR A 34 12.96 3.13 -15.03
C THR A 34 13.07 2.79 -16.52
N ASP A 35 13.30 3.78 -17.39
CA ASP A 35 13.54 3.53 -18.83
C ASP A 35 14.76 2.60 -19.04
N ASP A 36 15.78 2.76 -18.19
CA ASP A 36 17.00 1.96 -18.22
C ASP A 36 16.80 0.62 -17.49
N LEU A 37 16.32 0.64 -16.24
CA LEU A 37 16.24 -0.54 -15.37
C LEU A 37 15.17 -1.55 -15.79
N VAL A 38 14.07 -1.10 -16.40
CA VAL A 38 12.93 -1.97 -16.78
C VAL A 38 12.98 -2.39 -18.25
N TYR A 39 13.45 -1.53 -19.16
CA TYR A 39 13.36 -1.82 -20.61
C TYR A 39 14.69 -2.01 -21.32
N ARG A 40 15.74 -1.32 -20.87
CA ARG A 40 17.00 -1.29 -21.60
C ARG A 40 17.93 -2.40 -21.15
N TYR A 41 18.02 -2.59 -19.84
CA TYR A 41 18.84 -3.62 -19.24
C TYR A 41 17.98 -4.81 -18.85
N ASP A 42 18.45 -6.01 -19.14
CA ASP A 42 17.75 -7.23 -18.77
C ASP A 42 17.78 -7.38 -17.24
N PRO A 43 16.62 -7.40 -16.57
CA PRO A 43 16.59 -7.68 -15.13
C PRO A 43 17.10 -9.10 -14.85
N PRO A 44 17.69 -9.36 -13.67
CA PRO A 44 18.03 -10.71 -13.24
C PRO A 44 16.77 -11.59 -13.17
N GLU A 45 16.93 -12.92 -13.22
CA GLU A 45 15.84 -13.90 -13.21
C GLU A 45 14.87 -13.70 -12.03
N THR A 46 15.37 -13.38 -10.84
CA THR A 46 14.58 -13.06 -9.64
C THR A 46 13.57 -11.94 -9.89
N LEU A 47 13.91 -10.96 -10.74
CA LEU A 47 13.08 -9.79 -11.08
C LEU A 47 12.35 -9.93 -12.42
N GLU A 48 12.53 -11.03 -13.15
CA GLU A 48 11.91 -11.21 -14.46
C GLU A 48 10.37 -11.24 -14.31
N ASN A 49 9.68 -10.38 -15.07
CA ASN A 49 8.23 -10.14 -14.96
C ASN A 49 7.74 -9.68 -13.57
N ARG A 50 8.66 -9.23 -12.71
CA ARG A 50 8.39 -8.75 -11.34
C ARG A 50 8.97 -7.37 -11.08
N LEU A 51 9.44 -6.71 -12.13
CA LEU A 51 9.95 -5.34 -12.12
C LEU A 51 9.13 -4.53 -13.13
N ASP A 52 8.35 -3.57 -12.66
CA ASP A 52 7.64 -2.61 -13.51
C ASP A 52 7.98 -1.18 -13.07
N HIS A 53 7.39 -0.21 -13.75
CA HIS A 53 7.51 1.20 -13.42
C HIS A 53 6.15 1.82 -13.15
N GLU A 54 6.19 2.92 -12.41
CA GLU A 54 5.03 3.74 -12.17
C GLU A 54 4.91 4.93 -13.14
N LEU A 55 3.91 5.78 -12.92
CA LEU A 55 3.70 6.99 -13.73
C LEU A 55 4.95 7.85 -13.84
N PHE A 56 5.67 8.05 -12.73
CA PHE A 56 6.91 8.82 -12.72
C PHE A 56 8.08 7.90 -13.05
N LYS A 57 8.96 8.33 -13.96
CA LYS A 57 10.12 7.53 -14.37
C LYS A 57 11.14 7.28 -13.26
N SER A 58 10.99 7.97 -12.14
CA SER A 58 11.77 7.81 -10.92
C SER A 58 11.14 6.84 -9.92
N VAL A 59 9.99 6.22 -10.22
CA VAL A 59 9.31 5.28 -9.31
C VAL A 59 9.27 3.92 -9.96
N ILE A 60 9.87 2.94 -9.28
CA ILE A 60 10.00 1.55 -9.73
C ILE A 60 9.21 0.65 -8.79
N GLU A 61 8.63 -0.42 -9.32
CA GLU A 61 7.84 -1.38 -8.55
C GLU A 61 8.46 -2.76 -8.65
N THR A 62 8.59 -3.44 -7.52
CA THR A 62 8.94 -4.86 -7.45
C THR A 62 7.82 -5.68 -6.84
N GLN A 63 7.69 -6.92 -7.30
CA GLN A 63 6.72 -7.88 -6.79
C GLN A 63 7.42 -9.16 -6.34
N THR A 64 7.02 -9.75 -5.23
CA THR A 64 7.47 -11.11 -4.89
C THR A 64 6.81 -12.12 -5.83
N PRO A 65 7.40 -13.32 -6.03
CA PRO A 65 6.59 -14.47 -6.42
C PRO A 65 5.46 -14.72 -5.40
N VAL A 66 4.51 -15.56 -5.76
CA VAL A 66 3.52 -16.07 -4.79
C VAL A 66 4.28 -16.85 -3.71
N ILE A 67 4.10 -16.43 -2.47
CA ILE A 67 4.68 -17.05 -1.29
C ILE A 67 3.63 -18.02 -0.72
N GLU A 68 3.90 -19.32 -0.87
CA GLU A 68 3.00 -20.40 -0.44
C GLU A 68 2.90 -20.52 1.08
N SER A 69 4.00 -20.21 1.78
CA SER A 69 4.05 -20.23 3.24
C SER A 69 4.53 -18.88 3.77
N PRO A 70 3.81 -18.22 4.70
CA PRO A 70 4.23 -16.93 5.25
C PRO A 70 5.60 -17.00 5.96
N GLY A 71 6.06 -18.20 6.36
CA GLY A 71 7.39 -18.41 6.90
C GLY A 71 8.53 -18.13 5.92
N ASP A 72 8.27 -18.22 4.61
CA ASP A 72 9.25 -17.98 3.54
C ASP A 72 9.28 -16.50 3.09
N ALA A 73 8.44 -15.65 3.69
CA ALA A 73 8.27 -14.26 3.27
C ALA A 73 9.55 -13.43 3.42
N ALA A 74 10.30 -13.63 4.51
CA ALA A 74 11.54 -12.88 4.77
C ALA A 74 12.60 -13.16 3.70
N ASP A 75 12.94 -14.43 3.49
CA ASP A 75 13.95 -14.83 2.51
C ASP A 75 13.56 -14.38 1.10
N THR A 76 12.28 -14.53 0.74
CA THR A 76 11.77 -14.10 -0.58
C THR A 76 11.86 -12.58 -0.76
N LEU A 77 11.48 -11.80 0.26
CA LEU A 77 11.52 -10.34 0.20
C LEU A 77 12.97 -9.83 0.09
N TYR A 78 13.87 -10.38 0.89
CA TYR A 78 15.29 -10.01 0.85
C TYR A 78 15.90 -10.35 -0.52
N GLU A 79 15.61 -11.53 -1.09
CA GLU A 79 16.13 -11.91 -2.41
C GLU A 79 15.70 -10.91 -3.50
N VAL A 80 14.43 -10.50 -3.50
CA VAL A 80 13.89 -9.53 -4.46
C VAL A 80 14.54 -8.14 -4.27
N ARG A 81 14.66 -7.68 -3.03
CA ARG A 81 15.27 -6.37 -2.72
C ARG A 81 16.76 -6.34 -3.06
N ASP A 82 17.52 -7.37 -2.69
CA ASP A 82 18.94 -7.49 -3.02
C ASP A 82 19.14 -7.49 -4.54
N ALA A 83 18.31 -8.25 -5.28
CA ALA A 83 18.36 -8.27 -6.73
C ALA A 83 18.06 -6.89 -7.35
N LEU A 84 17.14 -6.12 -6.76
CA LEU A 84 16.82 -4.77 -7.20
C LEU A 84 17.98 -3.81 -6.97
N VAL A 85 18.56 -3.82 -5.77
CA VAL A 85 19.70 -2.97 -5.40
C VAL A 85 20.90 -3.29 -6.29
N ASP A 86 21.27 -4.58 -6.41
CA ASP A 86 22.37 -5.02 -7.27
C ASP A 86 22.16 -4.65 -8.74
N HIS A 87 20.92 -4.70 -9.23
CA HIS A 87 20.58 -4.28 -10.59
C HIS A 87 20.72 -2.76 -10.76
N ALA A 88 20.19 -1.98 -9.83
CA ALA A 88 20.29 -0.52 -9.87
C ALA A 88 21.76 -0.06 -9.83
N GLU A 89 22.55 -0.58 -8.89
CA GLU A 89 23.94 -0.17 -8.69
C GLU A 89 24.82 -0.49 -9.89
N ARG A 90 24.66 -1.68 -10.50
CA ARG A 90 25.38 -2.06 -11.74
C ARG A 90 25.12 -1.11 -12.90
N HIS A 91 23.99 -0.40 -12.87
CA HIS A 91 23.56 0.52 -13.91
C HIS A 91 23.65 2.00 -13.50
N GLY A 92 24.30 2.30 -12.37
CA GLY A 92 24.62 3.67 -11.95
C GLY A 92 23.50 4.39 -11.20
N TYR A 93 22.57 3.64 -10.62
CA TYR A 93 21.46 4.14 -9.80
C TYR A 93 21.54 3.60 -8.38
N ARG A 94 20.88 4.25 -7.43
CA ARG A 94 20.55 3.69 -6.11
C ARG A 94 19.03 3.64 -5.92
N ILE A 95 18.58 3.00 -4.84
CA ILE A 95 17.15 2.80 -4.54
C ILE A 95 16.81 3.38 -3.16
N ALA A 96 15.67 4.05 -3.06
CA ALA A 96 15.19 4.65 -1.81
C ALA A 96 13.75 4.25 -1.47
N GLY A 97 13.48 3.92 -0.21
CA GLY A 97 12.16 3.59 0.31
C GLY A 97 11.52 4.72 1.12
N ALA A 98 10.41 5.28 0.62
CA ALA A 98 9.59 6.26 1.33
C ALA A 98 8.18 6.33 0.76
N GLY A 99 7.20 6.82 1.51
CA GLY A 99 5.86 7.09 0.94
C GLY A 99 5.84 8.28 -0.02
N LEU A 100 6.60 9.33 0.32
CA LEU A 100 6.91 10.49 -0.50
C LEU A 100 8.39 10.81 -0.28
N HIS A 101 9.16 10.87 -1.36
CA HIS A 101 10.56 11.24 -1.26
C HIS A 101 10.69 12.74 -0.92
N PRO A 102 11.45 13.13 0.11
CA PRO A 102 11.51 14.52 0.58
C PRO A 102 12.06 15.49 -0.48
N ALA A 103 12.99 15.03 -1.31
CA ALA A 103 13.54 15.79 -2.43
C ALA A 103 12.70 15.73 -3.72
N ALA A 104 11.66 14.90 -3.81
CA ALA A 104 10.85 14.78 -5.03
C ALA A 104 10.05 16.07 -5.27
N LYS A 105 10.27 16.66 -6.45
CA LYS A 105 9.49 17.80 -6.95
C LYS A 105 8.80 17.39 -8.23
N TRP A 106 7.51 17.08 -8.15
CA TRP A 106 6.76 16.47 -9.25
C TRP A 106 6.82 17.27 -10.57
N ARG A 107 7.01 18.59 -10.52
CA ARG A 107 7.14 19.45 -11.73
C ARG A 107 8.46 19.28 -12.46
N GLU A 108 9.47 18.75 -11.80
CA GLU A 108 10.82 18.54 -12.32
C GLU A 108 11.04 17.08 -12.75
N LEU A 109 10.15 16.17 -12.34
CA LEU A 109 10.24 14.74 -12.64
C LEU A 109 9.49 14.37 -13.93
N GLU A 110 10.04 13.40 -14.66
CA GLU A 110 9.46 12.94 -15.91
C GLU A 110 8.36 11.90 -15.69
N HIS A 111 7.32 11.98 -16.53
CA HIS A 111 6.32 10.93 -16.62
C HIS A 111 6.73 9.88 -17.66
N ALA A 112 6.33 8.65 -17.42
CA ALA A 112 6.39 7.57 -18.39
C ALA A 112 5.51 7.86 -19.61
N GLU A 113 5.94 7.38 -20.77
CA GLU A 113 5.33 7.72 -22.06
C GLU A 113 4.37 6.64 -22.59
N LYS A 114 4.17 5.55 -21.85
CA LYS A 114 3.27 4.47 -22.25
C LYS A 114 1.83 4.99 -22.47
N PRO A 115 1.07 4.41 -23.42
CA PRO A 115 -0.31 4.81 -23.69
C PRO A 115 -1.22 4.83 -22.46
N ARG A 116 -1.07 3.86 -21.54
CA ARG A 116 -1.86 3.80 -20.28
C ARG A 116 -1.72 5.07 -19.44
N TYR A 117 -0.47 5.52 -19.22
CA TYR A 117 -0.18 6.70 -18.42
C TYR A 117 -0.56 8.00 -19.11
N ARG A 118 -0.36 8.10 -20.43
CA ARG A 118 -0.84 9.25 -21.21
C ARG A 118 -2.36 9.42 -21.13
N SER A 119 -3.10 8.30 -21.18
CA SER A 119 -4.55 8.31 -21.01
C SER A 119 -4.96 8.77 -19.60
N GLN A 120 -4.29 8.28 -18.56
CA GLN A 120 -4.56 8.70 -17.18
C GLN A 120 -4.28 10.20 -16.96
N LEU A 121 -3.15 10.70 -17.45
CA LEU A 121 -2.80 12.13 -17.36
C LEU A 121 -3.85 13.01 -18.04
N ASP A 122 -4.33 12.62 -19.21
CA ASP A 122 -5.35 13.39 -19.93
C ASP A 122 -6.73 13.32 -19.24
N ARG A 123 -7.13 12.15 -18.72
CA ARG A 123 -8.44 12.00 -18.07
C ARG A 123 -8.49 12.61 -16.67
N ILE A 124 -7.47 12.37 -15.85
CA ILE A 124 -7.46 12.73 -14.42
C ILE A 124 -6.92 14.15 -14.22
N ARG A 125 -6.03 14.62 -15.10
CA ARG A 125 -5.43 15.96 -15.05
C ARG A 125 -4.64 16.17 -13.75
N TYR A 126 -4.75 17.36 -13.17
CA TYR A 126 -3.87 17.89 -12.14
C TYR A 126 -3.57 16.94 -10.96
N PRO A 127 -4.54 16.15 -10.43
CA PRO A 127 -4.24 15.13 -9.42
C PRO A 127 -3.21 14.08 -9.87
N GLN A 128 -3.31 13.56 -11.09
CA GLN A 128 -2.38 12.54 -11.59
C GLN A 128 -1.00 13.14 -11.88
N HIS A 129 -0.95 14.37 -12.40
CA HIS A 129 0.31 15.07 -12.67
C HIS A 129 1.19 15.31 -11.43
N ARG A 130 0.67 15.11 -10.22
CA ARG A 130 1.41 15.31 -8.96
C ARG A 130 1.54 14.04 -8.12
N ASN A 131 1.11 12.89 -8.65
CA ASN A 131 1.04 11.62 -7.92
C ASN A 131 2.40 10.92 -7.86
N THR A 132 3.32 11.47 -7.07
CA THR A 132 4.68 10.93 -6.87
C THR A 132 4.71 9.89 -5.76
N THR A 133 3.61 9.22 -5.45
CA THR A 133 3.49 8.33 -4.29
C THR A 133 4.20 7.01 -4.52
N ALA A 134 4.76 6.42 -3.45
CA ALA A 134 5.26 5.06 -3.43
C ALA A 134 4.67 4.29 -2.23
N GLY A 135 4.12 3.11 -2.44
CA GLY A 135 3.39 2.29 -1.47
C GLY A 135 3.99 0.93 -1.20
N LEU A 136 3.40 0.28 -0.20
CA LEU A 136 3.51 -1.15 0.04
C LEU A 136 2.12 -1.76 -0.13
N HIS A 137 2.01 -2.78 -0.99
CA HIS A 137 0.79 -3.56 -1.17
C HIS A 137 1.02 -4.99 -0.68
N VAL A 138 0.05 -5.50 0.08
CA VAL A 138 0.08 -6.88 0.58
C VAL A 138 -1.16 -7.60 0.07
N HIS A 139 -0.93 -8.69 -0.63
CA HIS A 139 -1.95 -9.58 -1.18
C HIS A 139 -2.01 -10.84 -0.32
N VAL A 140 -3.21 -11.21 0.11
CA VAL A 140 -3.44 -12.50 0.78
C VAL A 140 -4.49 -13.28 0.00
N GLY A 141 -4.16 -14.49 -0.44
CA GLY A 141 -5.07 -15.38 -1.15
C GLY A 141 -6.31 -15.69 -0.33
N VAL A 142 -7.48 -15.74 -0.97
CA VAL A 142 -8.75 -16.14 -0.37
C VAL A 142 -9.45 -17.15 -1.29
N ASP A 143 -10.06 -18.17 -0.70
CA ASP A 143 -10.64 -19.35 -1.36
C ASP A 143 -12.16 -19.24 -1.67
N ASP A 144 -12.74 -18.04 -1.52
CA ASP A 144 -14.11 -17.74 -1.90
C ASP A 144 -14.30 -16.24 -2.16
N ALA A 145 -15.02 -15.90 -3.23
CA ALA A 145 -15.14 -14.50 -3.67
C ALA A 145 -16.04 -13.65 -2.75
N ASP A 146 -17.10 -14.24 -2.18
CA ASP A 146 -17.97 -13.57 -1.22
C ASP A 146 -17.25 -13.38 0.12
N LYS A 147 -16.47 -14.37 0.53
CA LYS A 147 -15.54 -14.30 1.67
C LYS A 147 -14.52 -13.18 1.46
N ALA A 148 -13.88 -13.08 0.30
CA ALA A 148 -12.93 -12.00 0.00
C ALA A 148 -13.59 -10.61 0.11
N THR A 149 -14.81 -10.47 -0.41
CA THR A 149 -15.59 -9.22 -0.30
C THR A 149 -15.96 -8.91 1.16
N TRP A 150 -16.38 -9.92 1.92
CA TRP A 150 -16.68 -9.80 3.34
C TRP A 150 -15.45 -9.39 4.16
N ILE A 151 -14.29 -9.99 3.89
CA ILE A 151 -13.02 -9.66 4.52
C ILE A 151 -12.62 -8.22 4.19
N ALA A 152 -12.62 -7.83 2.91
CA ALA A 152 -12.31 -6.46 2.49
C ALA A 152 -13.21 -5.42 3.19
N ASN A 153 -14.50 -5.72 3.34
CA ASN A 153 -15.42 -4.88 4.09
C ASN A 153 -15.04 -4.70 5.57
N ARG A 154 -14.50 -5.74 6.22
CA ARG A 154 -14.15 -5.73 7.66
C ARG A 154 -12.77 -5.11 7.90
N ILE A 155 -11.81 -5.37 7.01
CA ILE A 155 -10.43 -4.87 7.09
C ILE A 155 -10.37 -3.34 7.16
N ARG A 156 -11.33 -2.63 6.55
CA ARG A 156 -11.41 -1.16 6.62
C ARG A 156 -11.29 -0.56 8.02
N TRP A 157 -11.74 -1.27 9.05
CA TRP A 157 -11.61 -0.81 10.45
C TRP A 157 -10.19 -0.94 11.04
N TYR A 158 -9.32 -1.69 10.37
CA TYR A 158 -7.94 -1.95 10.78
C TYR A 158 -6.93 -1.17 9.94
N LEU A 159 -7.30 -0.73 8.73
CA LEU A 159 -6.44 0.08 7.86
C LEU A 159 -5.90 1.36 8.53
N PRO A 160 -6.66 2.11 9.36
CA PRO A 160 -6.11 3.27 10.07
C PRO A 160 -4.96 2.93 11.01
N LEU A 161 -4.98 1.77 11.66
CA LEU A 161 -3.84 1.29 12.49
C LEU A 161 -2.62 1.06 11.60
N MET A 162 -2.78 0.37 10.47
CA MET A 162 -1.68 0.11 9.54
C MET A 162 -1.11 1.40 8.95
N LEU A 163 -1.96 2.36 8.59
CA LEU A 163 -1.55 3.67 8.08
C LEU A 163 -0.77 4.47 9.13
N ALA A 164 -1.21 4.42 10.39
CA ALA A 164 -0.57 5.15 11.46
C ALA A 164 0.85 4.62 11.75
N LEU A 165 1.02 3.30 11.76
CA LEU A 165 2.31 2.64 11.97
C LEU A 165 3.26 2.78 10.77
N SER A 166 2.72 2.73 9.55
CA SER A 166 3.54 2.82 8.33
C SER A 166 3.94 4.23 7.93
N ALA A 167 3.35 5.26 8.55
CA ALA A 167 3.55 6.66 8.15
C ALA A 167 5.03 7.04 8.01
N ASN A 168 5.46 7.26 6.77
CA ASN A 168 6.85 7.44 6.37
C ASN A 168 6.96 8.47 5.21
N SER A 169 6.15 9.53 5.26
CA SER A 169 6.08 10.53 4.17
C SER A 169 5.68 11.95 4.62
N PRO A 170 6.36 12.55 5.62
CA PRO A 170 5.96 13.86 6.15
C PRO A 170 6.21 15.03 5.18
N PHE A 171 7.10 14.87 4.18
CA PHE A 171 7.51 15.93 3.26
C PHE A 171 6.86 15.80 1.88
N TRP A 172 6.49 16.92 1.26
CA TRP A 172 6.05 16.97 -0.14
C TRP A 172 6.62 18.21 -0.85
N ASN A 173 7.36 18.01 -1.95
CA ASN A 173 8.12 19.07 -2.63
C ASN A 173 9.09 19.83 -1.72
N GLY A 174 9.73 19.13 -0.77
CA GLY A 174 10.66 19.74 0.19
C GLY A 174 10.02 20.51 1.34
N PHE A 175 8.69 20.44 1.51
CA PHE A 175 7.98 21.09 2.61
C PHE A 175 7.43 20.06 3.59
N ASP A 176 7.65 20.27 4.90
CA ASP A 176 6.93 19.52 5.93
C ASP A 176 5.44 19.86 5.82
N THR A 177 4.64 18.83 5.55
CA THR A 177 3.21 18.96 5.34
C THR A 177 2.44 19.14 6.66
N GLY A 178 3.08 18.84 7.79
CA GLY A 178 2.41 18.67 9.08
C GLY A 178 1.61 17.37 9.20
N LEU A 179 1.68 16.48 8.20
CA LEU A 179 1.09 15.14 8.21
C LEU A 179 2.18 14.10 8.50
N GLN A 180 1.79 12.94 9.04
CA GLN A 180 2.69 11.80 9.19
C GLN A 180 2.79 11.01 7.88
N SER A 181 1.66 10.79 7.21
CA SER A 181 1.62 10.26 5.83
C SER A 181 1.06 11.32 4.87
N GLY A 182 1.96 12.06 4.21
CA GLY A 182 1.60 12.92 3.09
C GLY A 182 1.15 12.10 1.88
N ARG A 183 1.74 10.90 1.68
CA ARG A 183 1.42 9.96 0.60
C ARG A 183 -0.07 9.71 0.51
N ALA A 184 -0.69 9.28 1.61
CA ALA A 184 -2.11 8.96 1.66
C ALA A 184 -2.98 10.13 1.20
N LYS A 185 -2.63 11.38 1.56
CA LYS A 185 -3.42 12.55 1.16
C LYS A 185 -3.19 13.00 -0.28
N ILE A 186 -1.98 12.83 -0.80
CA ILE A 186 -1.69 13.09 -2.22
C ILE A 186 -2.43 12.07 -3.09
N PHE A 187 -2.37 10.79 -2.71
CA PHE A 187 -3.03 9.68 -3.41
C PHE A 187 -4.55 9.86 -3.41
N GLU A 188 -5.17 10.20 -2.27
CA GLU A 188 -6.62 10.51 -2.17
C GLU A 188 -7.10 11.66 -3.06
N GLY A 189 -6.19 12.45 -3.63
CA GLY A 189 -6.55 13.45 -4.63
C GLY A 189 -7.03 12.84 -5.96
N LEU A 190 -6.74 11.56 -6.21
CA LEU A 190 -7.15 10.83 -7.40
C LEU A 190 -8.62 10.37 -7.30
N PRO A 191 -9.33 10.23 -8.44
CA PRO A 191 -10.64 9.59 -8.45
C PRO A 191 -10.53 8.12 -8.02
N ASN A 192 -11.64 7.51 -7.58
CA ASN A 192 -11.71 6.07 -7.27
C ASN A 192 -10.67 5.59 -6.23
N THR A 193 -10.25 6.48 -5.35
CA THR A 193 -9.15 6.24 -4.39
C THR A 193 -9.63 6.35 -2.95
N GLY A 194 -8.94 5.65 -2.06
CA GLY A 194 -9.14 5.76 -0.61
C GLY A 194 -10.08 4.70 -0.05
N MET A 195 -10.71 5.00 1.08
CA MET A 195 -11.48 4.02 1.84
C MET A 195 -12.73 3.60 1.06
N PRO A 196 -12.93 2.32 0.69
CA PRO A 196 -14.09 1.92 -0.09
C PRO A 196 -15.38 1.90 0.74
N THR A 197 -16.50 2.15 0.06
CA THR A 197 -17.82 1.80 0.62
C THR A 197 -17.96 0.29 0.65
N GLY A 198 -18.77 -0.24 1.58
CA GLY A 198 -18.91 -1.67 1.71
C GLY A 198 -19.81 -2.22 0.60
N PHE A 199 -19.47 -3.39 0.09
CA PHE A 199 -20.30 -4.12 -0.88
C PHE A 199 -21.11 -5.20 -0.17
N GLU A 200 -22.30 -5.51 -0.67
CA GLU A 200 -23.16 -6.55 -0.06
C GLU A 200 -22.54 -7.95 -0.19
N ASP A 201 -22.06 -8.24 -1.40
CA ASP A 201 -21.47 -9.50 -1.82
C ASP A 201 -20.52 -9.25 -3.01
N PHE A 202 -19.87 -10.30 -3.51
CA PHE A 202 -18.97 -10.21 -4.64
C PHE A 202 -19.70 -9.78 -5.92
N ALA A 203 -20.96 -10.19 -6.10
CA ALA A 203 -21.76 -9.81 -7.26
C ALA A 203 -21.96 -8.28 -7.33
N ALA A 204 -22.26 -7.63 -6.20
CA ALA A 204 -22.39 -6.17 -6.11
C ALA A 204 -21.05 -5.46 -6.38
N TYR A 205 -19.93 -6.00 -5.90
CA TYR A 205 -18.60 -5.48 -6.21
C TYR A 205 -18.28 -5.58 -7.70
N ARG A 206 -18.53 -6.76 -8.30
CA ARG A 206 -18.37 -7.05 -9.73
C ARG A 206 -19.22 -6.14 -10.61
N GLU A 207 -20.48 -5.88 -10.22
CA GLU A 207 -21.38 -4.98 -10.93
C GLU A 207 -20.85 -3.54 -10.89
N PHE A 208 -20.32 -3.10 -9.74
CA PHE A 208 -19.70 -1.78 -9.62
C PHE A 208 -18.45 -1.65 -10.49
N GLU A 209 -17.53 -2.61 -10.44
CA GLU A 209 -16.32 -2.64 -11.27
C GLU A 209 -16.68 -2.60 -12.77
N GLN A 210 -17.61 -3.46 -13.20
CA GLN A 210 -18.08 -3.50 -14.59
C GLN A 210 -18.67 -2.14 -15.00
N ARG A 211 -19.52 -1.55 -14.17
CA ARG A 211 -20.10 -0.22 -14.43
C ARG A 211 -19.03 0.83 -14.62
N MET A 212 -17.98 0.84 -13.78
CA MET A 212 -16.90 1.83 -13.86
C MET A 212 -16.12 1.70 -15.18
N ILE A 213 -15.92 0.48 -15.68
CA ILE A 213 -15.27 0.21 -16.98
C ILE A 213 -16.20 0.62 -18.13
N GLU A 214 -17.46 0.17 -18.12
CA GLU A 214 -18.42 0.42 -19.20
C GLU A 214 -18.76 1.90 -19.39
N THR A 215 -18.77 2.68 -18.30
CA THR A 215 -19.00 4.12 -18.37
C THR A 215 -17.72 4.91 -18.69
N GLY A 216 -16.57 4.26 -18.84
CA GLY A 216 -15.27 4.89 -19.11
C GLY A 216 -14.70 5.66 -17.92
N SER A 217 -15.23 5.44 -16.71
CA SER A 217 -14.72 6.06 -15.47
C SER A 217 -13.34 5.52 -15.12
N ILE A 218 -13.07 4.25 -15.45
CA ILE A 218 -11.77 3.60 -15.42
C ILE A 218 -11.51 2.88 -16.75
N ASN A 219 -10.25 2.73 -17.14
CA ASN A 219 -9.84 1.99 -18.34
C ASN A 219 -9.78 0.49 -18.06
N ASP A 220 -9.29 0.14 -16.87
CA ASP A 220 -9.20 -1.20 -16.36
C ASP A 220 -9.42 -1.18 -14.83
N ARG A 221 -9.58 -2.37 -14.25
CA ARG A 221 -9.88 -2.54 -12.82
C ARG A 221 -8.77 -2.07 -11.89
N GLY A 222 -7.52 -2.04 -12.36
CA GLY A 222 -6.36 -1.58 -11.59
C GLY A 222 -6.51 -0.13 -11.14
N GLU A 223 -7.30 0.67 -11.87
CA GLU A 223 -7.61 2.07 -11.53
C GLU A 223 -8.71 2.23 -10.46
N LEU A 224 -9.13 1.15 -9.81
CA LEU A 224 -9.82 1.19 -8.51
C LEU A 224 -8.78 1.20 -7.38
N TRP A 225 -8.22 2.36 -7.08
CA TRP A 225 -7.14 2.55 -6.11
C TRP A 225 -7.65 2.61 -4.65
N TYR A 226 -8.50 1.67 -4.28
CA TYR A 226 -9.00 1.60 -2.91
C TYR A 226 -7.92 1.17 -1.92
N ASP A 227 -8.04 1.65 -0.68
CA ASP A 227 -7.13 1.30 0.42
C ASP A 227 -7.10 -0.22 0.72
N VAL A 228 -8.20 -0.90 0.37
CA VAL A 228 -8.34 -2.36 0.34
C VAL A 228 -9.29 -2.77 -0.80
N ARG A 229 -9.07 -3.90 -1.46
CA ARG A 229 -10.02 -4.46 -2.45
C ARG A 229 -9.89 -5.97 -2.61
N PRO A 230 -10.95 -6.67 -3.03
CA PRO A 230 -10.81 -7.97 -3.68
C PRO A 230 -10.06 -7.80 -5.01
N HIS A 231 -8.93 -8.47 -5.18
CA HIS A 231 -8.16 -8.42 -6.42
C HIS A 231 -8.58 -9.56 -7.35
N THR A 232 -9.44 -9.25 -8.31
CA THR A 232 -10.15 -10.25 -9.11
C THR A 232 -9.29 -11.01 -10.13
N ASP A 233 -8.06 -10.56 -10.38
CA ASP A 233 -7.09 -11.29 -11.21
C ASP A 233 -6.19 -12.23 -10.40
N HIS A 234 -6.03 -11.97 -9.09
CA HIS A 234 -5.14 -12.76 -8.22
C HIS A 234 -5.89 -13.64 -7.22
N GLY A 235 -7.20 -13.43 -7.01
CA GLY A 235 -7.94 -14.18 -6.01
C GLY A 235 -7.63 -13.76 -4.57
N THR A 236 -7.14 -12.53 -4.39
CA THR A 236 -6.61 -12.06 -3.10
C THR A 236 -7.49 -10.97 -2.50
N VAL A 237 -7.36 -10.75 -1.19
CA VAL A 237 -7.64 -9.44 -0.61
C VAL A 237 -6.33 -8.66 -0.61
N GLU A 238 -6.36 -7.48 -1.21
CA GLU A 238 -5.20 -6.61 -1.37
C GLU A 238 -5.33 -5.40 -0.44
N VAL A 239 -4.34 -5.19 0.42
CA VAL A 239 -4.22 -4.01 1.28
C VAL A 239 -3.15 -3.07 0.72
N ARG A 240 -3.52 -1.81 0.46
CA ARG A 240 -2.68 -0.81 -0.25
C ARG A 240 -2.37 0.45 0.58
N THR A 241 -2.80 0.42 1.84
CA THR A 241 -2.75 1.57 2.73
C THR A 241 -1.34 1.98 3.17
N PRO A 242 -0.41 1.05 3.47
CA PRO A 242 0.91 1.44 3.98
C PRO A 242 1.75 2.30 3.03
N ASP A 243 2.51 3.24 3.60
CA ASP A 243 3.58 3.96 2.87
C ASP A 243 4.73 2.99 2.54
N GLY A 244 5.49 3.28 1.47
CA GLY A 244 6.75 2.56 1.19
C GLY A 244 7.77 2.69 2.33
N GLN A 245 8.52 1.61 2.60
CA GLN A 245 9.48 1.49 3.71
C GLN A 245 10.89 1.22 3.19
N ALA A 246 11.90 1.89 3.74
CA ALA A 246 13.30 1.55 3.46
C ALA A 246 13.73 0.26 4.17
N ASP A 247 13.30 0.08 5.42
CA ASP A 247 13.61 -1.08 6.24
C ASP A 247 12.71 -2.29 5.88
N PRO A 248 13.27 -3.43 5.42
CA PRO A 248 12.48 -4.60 5.04
C PRO A 248 11.79 -5.27 6.23
N ASP A 249 12.31 -5.16 7.45
CA ASP A 249 11.69 -5.79 8.62
C ASP A 249 10.35 -5.14 8.95
N ARG A 250 10.23 -3.83 8.67
CA ARG A 250 8.94 -3.12 8.76
C ARG A 250 7.92 -3.65 7.76
N VAL A 251 8.36 -4.01 6.56
CA VAL A 251 7.50 -4.58 5.51
C VAL A 251 7.00 -5.95 5.92
N LEU A 252 7.88 -6.79 6.47
CA LEU A 252 7.53 -8.11 6.99
C LEU A 252 6.51 -8.02 8.14
N ALA A 253 6.63 -7.03 9.03
CA ALA A 253 5.64 -6.80 10.08
C ALA A 253 4.23 -6.48 9.52
N PHE A 254 4.14 -5.69 8.44
CA PHE A 254 2.86 -5.43 7.76
C PHE A 254 2.35 -6.65 7.01
N ALA A 255 3.24 -7.44 6.39
CA ALA A 255 2.87 -8.67 5.70
C ALA A 255 2.31 -9.70 6.69
N GLU A 256 3.00 -9.93 7.82
CA GLU A 256 2.58 -10.81 8.92
C GLU A 256 1.20 -10.41 9.45
N TYR A 257 1.03 -9.13 9.80
CA TYR A 257 -0.24 -8.63 10.34
C TYR A 257 -1.38 -8.76 9.34
N THR A 258 -1.15 -8.41 8.07
CA THR A 258 -2.18 -8.51 7.02
C THR A 258 -2.59 -9.96 6.81
N TRP A 259 -1.62 -10.87 6.70
CA TRP A 259 -1.86 -12.29 6.55
C TRP A 259 -2.68 -12.84 7.73
N ALA A 260 -2.24 -12.60 8.96
CA ALA A 260 -2.93 -13.08 10.16
C ALA A 260 -4.34 -12.50 10.29
N LEU A 261 -4.53 -11.22 9.96
CA LEU A 261 -5.85 -10.58 9.97
C LEU A 261 -6.79 -11.18 8.93
N VAL A 262 -6.32 -11.42 7.70
CA VAL A 262 -7.14 -12.02 6.64
C VAL A 262 -7.54 -13.44 7.01
N VAL A 263 -6.61 -14.26 7.51
CA VAL A 263 -6.90 -15.65 7.93
C VAL A 263 -7.89 -15.69 9.09
N ASP A 264 -7.70 -14.88 10.14
CA ASP A 264 -8.67 -14.80 11.25
C ASP A 264 -10.06 -14.33 10.78
N LEU A 265 -10.13 -13.39 9.84
CA LEU A 265 -11.41 -12.95 9.28
C LEU A 265 -12.04 -14.05 8.39
N ALA A 266 -11.26 -14.81 7.65
CA ALA A 266 -11.73 -15.96 6.88
C ALA A 266 -12.34 -17.04 7.79
N GLU A 267 -11.70 -17.36 8.91
CA GLU A 267 -12.24 -18.30 9.90
C GLU A 267 -13.57 -17.81 10.48
N ARG A 268 -13.66 -16.52 10.84
CA ARG A 268 -14.91 -15.91 11.34
C ARG A 268 -16.04 -15.89 10.31
N TYR A 269 -15.71 -15.84 9.03
CA TYR A 269 -16.71 -15.91 7.96
C TYR A 269 -17.41 -17.28 7.97
N GLU A 270 -16.65 -18.37 8.12
CA GLU A 270 -17.18 -19.74 8.21
C GLU A 270 -18.08 -19.94 9.44
N ASP A 271 -17.71 -19.35 10.58
CA ASP A 271 -18.51 -19.39 11.80
C ASP A 271 -19.76 -18.50 11.75
N SER A 272 -19.86 -17.61 10.76
CA SER A 272 -21.00 -16.71 10.61
C SER A 272 -22.14 -17.40 9.85
N ALA A 273 -23.39 -17.24 10.32
CA ALA A 273 -24.57 -17.84 9.67
C ALA A 273 -24.98 -17.18 8.34
N GLY A 274 -24.02 -16.73 7.53
CA GLY A 274 -24.21 -16.00 6.27
C GLY A 274 -23.80 -14.52 6.34
N PRO A 275 -23.89 -13.78 5.22
CA PRO A 275 -23.38 -12.41 5.10
C PRO A 275 -24.11 -11.47 6.08
N THR A 276 -23.49 -11.23 7.24
CA THR A 276 -24.04 -10.36 8.28
C THR A 276 -23.88 -8.89 7.89
N ARG A 277 -25.03 -8.21 7.85
CA ARG A 277 -25.23 -6.77 7.62
C ARG A 277 -24.16 -5.89 8.29
N ALA A 278 -23.66 -4.94 7.49
CA ALA A 278 -22.81 -3.80 7.80
C ALA A 278 -21.56 -4.13 8.65
N ALA A 279 -20.42 -4.30 7.97
CA ALA A 279 -19.09 -4.18 8.56
C ALA A 279 -18.91 -2.78 9.20
N GLY A 280 -19.32 -2.63 10.46
CA GLY A 280 -19.23 -1.37 11.21
C GLY A 280 -20.44 -0.97 12.04
N GLY A 281 -21.30 -1.90 12.46
CA GLY A 281 -22.37 -1.60 13.45
C GLY A 281 -23.46 -0.64 12.96
N GLY A 282 -23.52 -0.34 11.66
CA GLY A 282 -24.43 0.66 11.09
C GLY A 282 -23.88 2.09 11.09
N LEU A 283 -22.63 2.30 11.47
CA LEU A 283 -21.95 3.59 11.30
C LEU A 283 -21.77 3.93 9.83
N ARG A 284 -21.75 5.23 9.54
CA ARG A 284 -21.53 5.70 8.18
C ARG A 284 -20.05 5.53 7.79
N ARG A 285 -19.79 5.47 6.48
CA ARG A 285 -18.42 5.39 5.94
C ARG A 285 -17.54 6.54 6.42
N GLU A 286 -18.10 7.74 6.61
CA GLU A 286 -17.32 8.92 7.00
C GLU A 286 -16.61 8.75 8.35
N THR A 287 -17.05 7.82 9.22
CA THR A 287 -16.31 7.46 10.43
C THR A 287 -15.00 6.75 10.11
N LEU A 288 -14.95 5.92 9.06
CA LEU A 288 -13.71 5.32 8.56
C LEU A 288 -12.78 6.39 7.97
N ASP A 289 -13.34 7.36 7.23
CA ASP A 289 -12.59 8.48 6.67
C ASP A 289 -11.99 9.36 7.79
N GLU A 290 -12.73 9.58 8.88
CA GLU A 290 -12.23 10.26 10.08
C GLU A 290 -11.07 9.47 10.72
N ASN A 291 -11.21 8.15 10.90
CA ASN A 291 -10.11 7.34 11.44
C ASN A 291 -8.88 7.37 10.54
N LYS A 292 -9.08 7.31 9.21
CA LYS A 292 -7.98 7.46 8.25
C LYS A 292 -7.32 8.83 8.38
N TRP A 293 -8.09 9.92 8.48
CA TRP A 293 -7.54 11.26 8.71
C TRP A 293 -6.70 11.34 9.99
N ARG A 294 -7.16 10.71 11.08
CA ARG A 294 -6.40 10.68 12.33
C ARG A 294 -5.07 9.94 12.18
N ALA A 295 -5.06 8.82 11.48
CA ALA A 295 -3.82 8.11 11.15
C ALA A 295 -2.87 8.99 10.33
N ILE A 296 -3.38 9.61 9.24
CA ILE A 296 -2.62 10.52 8.37
C ILE A 296 -1.98 11.66 9.18
N ARG A 297 -2.75 12.28 10.06
CA ARG A 297 -2.33 13.49 10.77
C ARG A 297 -1.47 13.20 11.99
N HIS A 298 -1.77 12.13 12.74
CA HIS A 298 -1.20 11.90 14.07
C HIS A 298 -0.27 10.69 14.15
N GLY A 299 -0.32 9.74 13.19
CA GLY A 299 0.59 8.58 13.18
C GLY A 299 0.53 7.83 14.50
N HIS A 300 1.68 7.63 15.15
CA HIS A 300 1.74 6.89 16.41
C HIS A 300 0.93 7.52 17.57
N ASP A 301 0.67 8.82 17.52
CA ASP A 301 -0.14 9.54 18.52
C ASP A 301 -1.66 9.48 18.22
N ALA A 302 -2.09 8.72 17.22
CA ALA A 302 -3.49 8.65 16.82
C ALA A 302 -4.37 7.91 17.84
N ALA A 303 -5.62 8.36 17.94
CA ALA A 303 -6.70 7.64 18.60
C ALA A 303 -7.91 7.54 17.66
N PHE A 304 -8.55 6.40 17.56
CA PHE A 304 -9.56 6.09 16.55
C PHE A 304 -10.94 5.97 17.16
N VAL A 305 -11.96 6.47 16.48
CA VAL A 305 -13.37 6.26 16.82
C VAL A 305 -13.65 4.76 16.84
N THR A 306 -14.23 4.30 17.95
CA THR A 306 -14.61 2.89 18.16
C THR A 306 -15.75 2.46 17.24
N ARG A 307 -15.93 1.14 17.07
CA ARG A 307 -16.93 0.57 16.14
C ARG A 307 -18.39 0.81 16.55
N ASP A 308 -18.64 1.09 17.82
CA ASP A 308 -19.94 1.55 18.33
C ASP A 308 -20.13 3.06 18.17
N GLY A 309 -19.05 3.82 17.95
CA GLY A 309 -19.06 5.25 17.72
C GLY A 309 -19.10 6.11 18.99
N ASP A 310 -19.03 5.47 20.16
CA ASP A 310 -19.26 6.15 21.46
C ASP A 310 -17.97 6.70 22.09
N ASP A 311 -16.79 6.22 21.69
CA ASP A 311 -15.51 6.63 22.27
C ASP A 311 -14.36 6.61 21.23
N THR A 312 -13.14 6.82 21.71
CA THR A 312 -11.90 6.68 20.96
C THR A 312 -10.93 5.73 21.66
N VAL A 313 -10.15 4.99 20.87
CA VAL A 313 -9.13 4.06 21.37
C VAL A 313 -7.76 4.44 20.78
N GLY A 314 -6.74 4.54 21.63
CA GLY A 314 -5.39 4.88 21.20
C GLY A 314 -4.73 3.79 20.36
N LEU A 315 -3.79 4.17 19.49
CA LEU A 315 -3.07 3.22 18.64
C LEU A 315 -2.40 2.11 19.45
N GLY A 316 -1.67 2.44 20.52
CA GLY A 316 -0.99 1.44 21.35
C GLY A 316 -1.93 0.39 21.95
N GLU A 317 -3.13 0.78 22.40
CA GLU A 317 -4.12 -0.18 22.90
C GLU A 317 -4.64 -1.10 21.78
N LEU A 318 -4.83 -0.56 20.57
CA LEU A 318 -5.21 -1.39 19.43
C LEU A 318 -4.09 -2.35 19.02
N VAL A 319 -2.83 -1.89 19.01
CA VAL A 319 -1.67 -2.73 18.73
C VAL A 319 -1.59 -3.88 19.74
N ASP A 320 -1.72 -3.59 21.03
CA ASP A 320 -1.73 -4.61 22.08
C ASP A 320 -2.84 -5.64 21.88
N ARG A 321 -4.07 -5.16 21.62
CA ARG A 321 -5.23 -6.01 21.38
C ARG A 321 -5.05 -6.89 20.16
N GLU A 322 -4.50 -6.36 19.08
CA GLU A 322 -4.30 -7.09 17.83
C GLU A 322 -3.17 -8.12 17.96
N CYS A 323 -2.06 -7.76 18.62
CA CYS A 323 -0.97 -8.71 18.93
C CYS A 323 -1.47 -9.88 19.78
N GLU A 324 -2.23 -9.60 20.85
CA GLU A 324 -2.80 -10.65 21.71
C GLU A 324 -3.78 -11.55 20.95
N ARG A 325 -4.64 -10.94 20.14
CA ARG A 325 -5.70 -11.65 19.41
C ARG A 325 -5.18 -12.51 18.27
N LEU A 326 -4.20 -12.00 17.51
CA LEU A 326 -3.68 -12.66 16.30
C LEU A 326 -2.40 -13.46 16.57
N GLY A 327 -1.76 -13.29 17.71
CA GLY A 327 -0.49 -13.96 18.03
C GLY A 327 0.70 -13.44 17.22
N VAL A 328 0.64 -12.20 16.75
CA VAL A 328 1.72 -11.51 16.00
C VAL A 328 2.45 -10.52 16.90
N SER A 329 3.70 -10.18 16.56
CA SER A 329 4.48 -9.18 17.33
C SER A 329 5.04 -8.04 16.50
N GLY A 330 5.17 -8.18 15.17
CA GLY A 330 5.85 -7.17 14.35
C GLY A 330 5.24 -5.76 14.47
N ILE A 331 3.91 -5.64 14.56
CA ILE A 331 3.25 -4.33 14.72
C ILE A 331 3.49 -3.67 16.09
N ARG A 332 3.85 -4.45 17.12
CA ARG A 332 4.27 -3.90 18.42
C ARG A 332 5.68 -3.33 18.32
N ASP A 333 6.60 -4.06 17.71
CA ASP A 333 7.96 -3.60 17.48
C ASP A 333 7.94 -2.28 16.66
N LEU A 334 7.08 -2.21 15.62
CA LEU A 334 6.84 -0.98 14.88
C LEU A 334 6.36 0.19 15.74
N TYR A 335 5.44 -0.06 16.67
CA TYR A 335 4.87 0.99 17.52
C TYR A 335 5.88 1.51 18.57
N ASP A 336 6.66 0.61 19.15
CA ASP A 336 7.67 0.92 20.16
C ASP A 336 8.87 1.66 19.55
N ASP A 337 9.15 1.44 18.27
CA ASP A 337 10.15 2.17 17.50
C ASP A 337 9.75 3.61 17.14
N GLU A 338 10.76 4.42 16.82
CA GLU A 338 10.53 5.75 16.24
C GLU A 338 9.78 5.60 14.90
N SER A 339 8.67 6.35 14.74
CA SER A 339 7.92 6.34 13.49
C SER A 339 8.77 6.87 12.33
N GLY A 340 8.53 6.38 11.11
CA GLY A 340 9.27 6.80 9.92
C GLY A 340 9.19 8.31 9.72
N ALA A 341 8.00 8.89 9.89
CA ALA A 341 7.80 10.33 9.78
C ALA A 341 8.52 11.16 10.87
N SER A 342 8.59 10.68 12.11
CA SER A 342 9.36 11.35 13.17
C SER A 342 10.86 11.27 12.89
N ARG A 343 11.36 10.09 12.49
CA ARG A 343 12.76 9.88 12.10
C ARG A 343 13.16 10.79 10.95
N GLN A 344 12.33 10.90 9.92
CA GLN A 344 12.60 11.78 8.78
C GLN A 344 12.67 13.26 9.19
N ARG A 345 11.78 13.74 10.06
CA ARG A 345 11.84 15.12 10.57
C ARG A 345 13.09 15.39 11.38
N ARG A 346 13.48 14.45 12.26
CA ARG A 346 14.70 14.54 13.05
C ARG A 346 15.94 14.64 12.14
N LEU A 347 16.05 13.77 11.15
CA LEU A 347 17.18 13.77 10.21
C LEU A 347 17.17 14.98 9.27
N HIS A 348 16.00 15.54 8.95
CA HIS A 348 15.91 16.80 8.20
C HIS A 348 16.57 17.98 8.94
N GLU A 349 16.58 17.98 10.28
CA GLU A 349 17.31 19.00 11.07
C GLU A 349 18.83 18.90 10.90
N GLU A 350 19.34 17.70 10.57
CA GLU A 350 20.75 17.44 10.26
C GLU A 350 21.10 17.79 8.80
N GLY A 351 20.10 17.86 7.92
CA GLY A 351 20.22 18.28 6.53
C GLY A 351 19.53 17.32 5.56
N LEU A 352 19.23 17.79 4.35
CA LEU A 352 18.55 16.98 3.33
C LEU A 352 19.36 15.74 2.93
N ASP A 353 20.69 15.83 2.87
CA ASP A 353 21.53 14.69 2.49
C ASP A 353 21.49 13.57 3.55
N ALA A 354 21.51 13.91 4.84
CA ALA A 354 21.38 12.94 5.92
C ALA A 354 20.00 12.25 5.90
N LEU A 355 18.96 13.02 5.59
CA LEU A 355 17.62 12.47 5.38
C LEU A 355 17.57 11.53 4.18
N CYS A 356 18.08 11.92 3.01
CA CYS A 356 18.07 11.07 1.82
C CYS A 356 18.86 9.77 2.04
N GLU A 357 20.05 9.83 2.62
CA GLU A 357 20.87 8.64 2.90
C GLU A 357 20.11 7.66 3.81
N SER A 358 19.30 8.17 4.74
CA SER A 358 18.52 7.35 5.66
C SER A 358 17.35 6.57 5.03
N LEU A 359 17.03 6.86 3.77
CA LEU A 359 15.98 6.22 2.98
C LEU A 359 16.54 5.18 2.01
N MET A 360 17.87 5.08 1.86
CA MET A 360 18.50 4.13 0.94
C MET A 360 18.24 2.69 1.39
N LEU A 361 18.14 1.79 0.41
CA LEU A 361 18.12 0.34 0.63
C LEU A 361 19.54 -0.22 0.76
#